data_AF-A0A7Z9XKG8-F1
#
_entry.id   AF-A0A7Z9XKG8-F1
#
_cell.length_a   1.000
_cell.length_b   1.000
_cell.length_c   1.000
_cell.angle_alpha   90.00
_cell.angle_beta   90.00
_cell.angle_gamma   90.00
#
_symmetry.space_group_name_H-M   'P 1'
#
loop_
_entity.id
_entity.type
_entity.pdbx_description
1 polymer ?
#
loop_
_entity_poly.entity_id
_entity_poly.type
_entity_poly.pdbx_seq_one_letter_code
_entity_poly.pdbx_strand_id
1 'polypeptide(L)'
;MVFSDSPTLAVCGSIVMDIFVEAPRLPASGENLHARGIAPSTGGKGANAAVAFARLGGRSHLIANVGRDVFGREALETLAAEGVDVLYLDPPYVTEFGSNDY
;
A
#
# COMPACT_ATOMS: atom_id res chain seq x y z
N MET A 1 -15.96 5.04 -32.05
CA MET A 1 -14.66 5.71 -31.82
C MET A 1 -13.84 4.73 -30.98
N VAL A 2 -12.85 4.08 -31.58
CA VAL A 2 -12.00 3.10 -30.87
C VAL A 2 -10.79 3.88 -30.37
N PHE A 3 -10.66 4.04 -29.05
CA PHE A 3 -9.44 4.60 -28.48
C PHE A 3 -8.35 3.53 -28.61
N SER A 4 -7.31 3.83 -29.41
CA SER A 4 -6.26 2.91 -29.82
C SER A 4 -5.23 2.59 -28.71
N ASP A 5 -5.34 3.23 -27.54
CA ASP A 5 -4.51 2.92 -26.38
C ASP A 5 -5.35 3.07 -25.10
N SER A 6 -5.20 2.13 -24.17
CA SER A 6 -5.81 2.23 -22.84
C SER A 6 -5.30 3.50 -22.13
N PRO A 7 -6.21 4.32 -21.53
CA PRO A 7 -5.84 5.49 -20.76
C PRO A 7 -4.78 5.18 -19.71
N THR A 8 -3.85 6.11 -19.46
CA THR A 8 -2.74 5.91 -18.52
C THR A 8 -2.85 6.89 -17.34
N LEU A 9 -2.60 6.39 -16.13
CA LEU A 9 -2.58 7.17 -14.88
C LEU A 9 -1.25 6.95 -14.16
N ALA A 10 -0.54 8.05 -13.89
CA ALA A 10 0.58 8.06 -12.97
C ALA A 10 0.11 8.62 -11.61
N VAL A 11 0.38 7.89 -10.53
CA VAL A 11 0.06 8.28 -9.15
C VAL A 11 1.35 8.46 -8.38
N CYS A 12 1.54 9.61 -7.73
CA CYS A 12 2.59 9.79 -6.74
C CYS A 12 1.94 9.69 -5.35
N GLY A 13 2.32 8.70 -4.55
CA GLY A 13 1.63 8.47 -3.29
C GLY A 13 2.20 7.35 -2.45
N SER A 14 1.46 6.99 -1.40
CA SER A 14 1.88 5.98 -0.44
C SER A 14 1.37 4.58 -0.78
N ILE A 15 2.19 3.61 -0.39
CA ILE A 15 1.84 2.21 -0.18
C ILE A 15 1.94 1.99 1.33
N VAL A 16 0.90 1.41 1.93
CA VAL A 16 0.83 1.13 3.38
C VAL A 16 0.38 -0.31 3.54
N MET A 17 0.88 -0.99 4.58
CA MET A 17 0.31 -2.27 5.01
C MET A 17 -0.73 -2.00 6.09
N ASP A 18 -1.99 -2.26 5.77
CA ASP A 18 -3.10 -2.20 6.74
C ASP A 18 -3.16 -3.54 7.48
N ILE A 19 -3.14 -3.50 8.82
CA ILE A 19 -3.21 -4.70 9.65
C ILE A 19 -4.56 -4.75 10.33
N PHE A 20 -5.41 -5.68 9.89
CA PHE A 20 -6.70 -5.92 10.51
C PHE A 20 -6.54 -6.94 11.64
N VAL A 21 -6.93 -6.54 12.85
CA VAL A 21 -6.89 -7.42 14.03
C VAL A 21 -8.32 -7.68 14.48
N GLU A 22 -8.73 -8.94 14.45
CA GLU A 22 -10.02 -9.34 15.01
C GLU A 22 -9.86 -9.58 16.51
N ALA A 23 -10.71 -8.94 17.31
CA ALA A 23 -10.75 -9.11 18.76
C ALA A 23 -12.21 -9.32 19.21
N PRO A 24 -12.45 -10.01 20.35
CA PRO A 24 -13.81 -10.20 20.86
C PRO A 24 -14.52 -8.88 21.19
N ARG A 25 -13.76 -7.81 21.44
CA ARG A 25 -14.19 -6.42 21.67
C ARG A 25 -12.98 -5.49 21.56
N LEU A 26 -13.21 -4.18 21.64
CA LEU A 26 -12.11 -3.22 21.81
C LEU A 26 -11.43 -3.41 23.18
N PRO A 27 -10.09 -3.28 23.25
CA PRO A 27 -9.36 -3.34 24.52
C PRO A 27 -9.66 -2.11 25.37
N ALA A 28 -9.69 -2.30 26.69
CA ALA A 28 -9.67 -1.17 27.62
C ALA A 28 -8.26 -0.55 27.70
N SER A 29 -8.14 0.66 28.27
CA SER A 29 -6.84 1.31 28.44
C SER A 29 -5.89 0.45 29.28
N GLY A 30 -4.71 0.15 28.75
CA GLY A 30 -3.68 -0.68 29.40
C GLY A 30 -3.96 -2.19 29.40
N GLU A 31 -5.05 -2.65 28.79
CA GLU A 31 -5.40 -4.06 28.74
C GLU A 31 -4.64 -4.80 27.61
N ASN A 32 -4.12 -5.98 27.92
CA ASN A 32 -3.68 -6.95 26.91
C ASN A 32 -4.83 -7.91 26.59
N LEU A 33 -5.35 -7.85 25.35
CA LEU A 33 -6.44 -8.69 24.88
C LEU A 33 -5.95 -9.63 23.77
N HIS A 34 -6.29 -10.91 23.85
CA HIS A 34 -5.92 -11.88 22.83
C HIS A 34 -6.72 -11.66 21.54
N ALA A 35 -6.03 -11.52 20.42
CA ALA A 35 -6.64 -11.45 19.10
C ALA A 35 -7.21 -12.83 18.70
N ARG A 36 -8.32 -12.82 17.97
CA ARG A 36 -8.87 -14.01 17.31
C ARG A 36 -8.19 -14.29 15.97
N GLY A 37 -7.69 -13.25 15.33
CA GLY A 37 -7.03 -13.35 14.04
C GLY A 37 -6.35 -12.04 13.64
N ILE A 38 -5.44 -12.15 12.67
CA ILE A 38 -4.74 -11.03 12.06
C ILE A 38 -4.78 -11.25 10.54
N ALA A 39 -5.14 -10.21 9.80
CA ALA A 39 -5.15 -10.22 8.35
C ALA A 39 -4.44 -8.94 7.83
N PRO A 40 -3.20 -9.05 7.33
CA PRO A 40 -2.56 -7.98 6.59
C PRO A 40 -3.25 -7.73 5.25
N SER A 41 -3.24 -6.49 4.76
CA SER A 41 -3.70 -6.11 3.43
C SER A 41 -2.90 -4.93 2.90
N THR A 42 -2.59 -4.97 1.61
CA THR A 42 -2.00 -3.81 0.94
C THR A 42 -3.01 -2.67 0.85
N GLY A 43 -2.59 -1.47 1.23
CA GLY A 43 -3.38 -0.26 1.25
C GLY A 43 -2.56 1.00 0.94
N GLY A 44 -3.07 2.15 1.37
CA GLY A 44 -2.53 3.47 1.00
C GLY A 44 -3.33 4.12 -0.11
N LYS A 45 -3.55 5.45 -0.01
CA LYS A 45 -4.43 6.16 -0.94
C LYS A 45 -3.92 6.10 -2.39
N GLY A 46 -2.60 6.19 -2.57
CA GLY A 46 -1.96 6.11 -3.88
C GLY A 46 -2.13 4.73 -4.51
N ALA A 47 -1.82 3.69 -3.74
CA ALA A 47 -2.06 2.30 -4.11
C ALA A 47 -3.53 2.03 -4.49
N ASN A 48 -4.48 2.44 -3.64
CA ASN A 48 -5.91 2.21 -3.87
C ASN A 48 -6.40 2.89 -5.15
N ALA A 49 -5.96 4.11 -5.44
CA ALA A 49 -6.32 4.82 -6.67
C ALA A 49 -5.74 4.16 -7.92
N ALA A 50 -4.47 3.72 -7.85
CA ALA A 50 -3.79 3.02 -8.94
C ALA A 50 -4.48 1.69 -9.28
N VAL A 51 -4.79 0.88 -8.27
CA VAL A 51 -5.53 -0.39 -8.41
C VAL A 51 -6.93 -0.15 -8.98
N ALA A 52 -7.66 0.83 -8.47
CA ALA A 52 -8.99 1.14 -8.98
C ALA A 52 -8.98 1.50 -10.46
N PHE A 53 -7.99 2.29 -10.90
CA PHE A 53 -7.85 2.65 -12.31
C PHE A 53 -7.45 1.45 -13.19
N ALA A 54 -6.53 0.60 -12.72
CA ALA A 54 -6.12 -0.62 -13.43
C ALA A 54 -7.31 -1.58 -13.63
N ARG A 55 -8.14 -1.77 -12.59
CA ARG A 55 -9.36 -2.59 -12.66
C ARG A 55 -10.41 -2.06 -13.63
N LEU A 56 -10.40 -0.76 -13.94
CA LEU A 56 -11.26 -0.14 -14.96
C LEU A 56 -10.72 -0.29 -16.38
N GLY A 57 -9.60 -1.00 -16.58
CA GLY A 57 -8.99 -1.26 -17.88
C GLY A 57 -7.95 -0.24 -18.33
N GLY A 58 -7.56 0.69 -17.44
CA GLY A 58 -6.48 1.63 -17.67
C GLY A 58 -5.09 1.04 -17.35
N ARG A 59 -4.03 1.72 -17.79
CA ARG A 59 -2.64 1.43 -17.40
C ARG A 59 -2.25 2.30 -16.21
N SER A 60 -1.80 1.71 -15.11
CA SER A 60 -1.43 2.46 -13.91
C SER A 60 0.05 2.34 -13.57
N HIS A 61 0.68 3.49 -13.30
CA HIS A 61 2.01 3.58 -12.73
C HIS A 61 1.93 4.24 -11.35
N LEU A 62 2.49 3.62 -10.32
CA LEU A 62 2.57 4.15 -8.96
C LEU A 62 4.01 4.49 -8.62
N ILE A 63 4.28 5.78 -8.42
CA ILE A 63 5.56 6.30 -7.93
C ILE A 63 5.45 6.36 -6.40
N ALA A 64 6.20 5.49 -5.72
CA ALA A 64 6.15 5.34 -4.29
C ALA A 64 7.49 4.87 -3.72
N ASN A 65 7.67 5.10 -2.42
CA ASN A 65 8.74 4.49 -1.66
C ASN A 65 8.24 3.18 -1.02
N VAL A 66 9.04 2.11 -1.10
CA VAL A 66 8.68 0.78 -0.56
C VAL A 66 9.82 0.26 0.30
N GLY A 67 9.47 -0.22 1.50
CA GLY A 67 10.43 -0.84 2.41
C GLY A 67 11.03 -2.12 1.84
N ARG A 68 12.24 -2.48 2.29
CA ARG A 68 12.93 -3.73 1.91
C ARG A 68 12.56 -4.92 2.81
N ASP A 69 11.45 -4.83 3.53
CA ASP A 69 10.96 -5.85 4.45
C ASP A 69 9.92 -6.79 3.79
N VAL A 70 9.33 -7.67 4.58
CA VAL A 70 8.32 -8.62 4.12
C VAL A 70 7.06 -7.93 3.60
N PHE A 71 6.63 -6.84 4.24
CA PHE A 71 5.42 -6.11 3.83
C PHE A 71 5.65 -5.34 2.55
N GLY A 72 6.85 -4.80 2.35
CA GLY A 72 7.25 -4.21 1.09
C GLY A 72 7.13 -5.22 -0.05
N ARG A 73 7.72 -6.40 0.09
CA ARG A 73 7.60 -7.48 -0.92
C ARG A 73 6.15 -7.89 -1.17
N GLU A 74 5.37 -8.13 -0.13
CA GLU A 74 3.96 -8.52 -0.25
C GLU A 74 3.11 -7.45 -0.96
N ALA A 75 3.35 -6.18 -0.65
CA ALA A 75 2.66 -5.08 -1.29
C ALA A 75 2.95 -4.99 -2.79
N LEU A 76 4.20 -5.25 -3.19
CA LEU A 76 4.61 -5.23 -4.60
C LEU A 76 4.02 -6.40 -5.38
N GLU A 77 4.03 -7.59 -4.80
CA GLU A 77 3.38 -8.77 -5.38
C GLU A 77 1.88 -8.54 -5.56
N THR A 78 1.22 -7.96 -4.54
CA THR A 78 -0.20 -7.61 -4.60
C THR A 78 -0.49 -6.58 -5.70
N LEU A 79 0.28 -5.49 -5.75
CA LEU A 79 0.09 -4.43 -6.75
C LEU A 79 0.34 -4.92 -8.18
N ALA A 80 1.37 -5.75 -8.38
CA ALA A 80 1.65 -6.36 -9.68
C ALA A 80 0.50 -7.28 -10.12
N ALA A 81 -0.07 -8.08 -9.20
CA ALA A 81 -1.23 -8.93 -9.49
C ALA A 81 -2.49 -8.13 -9.86
N GLU A 82 -2.62 -6.90 -9.35
CA GLU A 82 -3.69 -5.95 -9.69
C GLU A 82 -3.42 -5.14 -10.97
N GLY A 83 -2.30 -5.39 -11.67
CA GLY A 83 -1.94 -4.71 -12.91
C GLY A 83 -1.38 -3.29 -12.71
N VAL A 84 -0.85 -2.99 -11.53
CA VAL A 84 -0.18 -1.72 -11.23
C VAL A 84 1.32 -1.88 -11.37
N ASP A 85 1.95 -1.04 -12.20
CA ASP A 85 3.39 -0.94 -12.32
C ASP A 85 3.94 0.01 -11.25
N VAL A 86 4.87 -0.46 -10.40
CA VAL A 86 5.43 0.34 -9.30
C VAL A 86 6.81 0.85 -9.67
N LEU A 87 6.94 2.16 -9.74
CA LEU A 87 8.20 2.86 -9.97
C LEU A 87 8.82 3.22 -8.61
N TYR A 88 9.87 2.49 -8.25
CA TYR A 88 10.56 2.65 -6.97
C TYR A 88 11.42 3.91 -6.94
N LEU A 89 11.35 4.60 -5.81
CA LEU A 89 12.36 5.58 -5.42
C LEU A 89 13.46 4.85 -4.63
N ASP A 90 14.66 4.69 -5.22
CA ASP A 90 15.85 4.14 -4.56
C ASP A 90 16.95 5.22 -4.44
N PRO A 91 17.62 5.38 -3.27
CA PRO A 91 17.31 4.73 -2.01
C PRO A 91 15.90 5.10 -1.51
N PRO A 92 15.27 4.26 -0.68
CA PRO A 92 14.02 4.65 -0.03
C PRO A 92 14.28 5.99 0.66
N TYR A 93 13.60 7.05 0.20
CA TYR A 93 13.77 8.38 0.77
C TYR A 93 13.45 8.30 2.27
N VAL A 94 14.50 8.36 3.09
CA VAL A 94 14.37 8.52 4.53
C VAL A 94 14.03 9.98 4.72
N THR A 95 12.75 10.28 4.94
CA THR A 95 12.41 11.54 5.58
C THR A 95 12.96 11.41 7.00
N GLU A 96 14.09 12.03 7.30
CA GLU A 96 14.48 12.37 8.66
C GLU A 96 13.37 13.26 9.23
N PHE A 97 12.28 12.66 9.71
CA PHE A 97 11.48 13.30 10.73
C PHE A 97 12.35 13.24 11.98
N GLY A 98 12.80 14.42 12.40
CA GLY A 98 13.82 14.61 13.41
C GLY A 98 13.66 13.68 14.61
N SER A 99 14.81 13.27 15.15
CA SER A 99 15.01 12.69 16.48
C SER A 99 13.82 12.93 17.42
N ASN A 100 12.87 12.01 17.43
CA ASN A 100 11.91 11.95 18.52
C ASN A 100 12.56 11.04 19.56
N ASP A 101 13.46 11.67 20.31
CA ASP A 101 13.96 11.13 21.57
C ASP A 101 12.74 10.88 22.47
N TYR A 102 12.39 9.61 22.64
CA TYR A 102 11.58 9.11 23.75
C TYR A 102 12.43 8.13 24.55
#